data_AF-A0A8T5TKX3-F1
#
_entry.id   AF-A0A8T5TKX3-F1
#
_cell.length_a   1.000
_cell.length_b   1.000
_cell.length_c   1.000
_cell.angle_alpha   90.00
_cell.angle_beta   90.00
_cell.angle_gamma   90.00
#
_symmetry.space_group_name_H-M   'P 1'
#
loop_
_entity.id
_entity.type
_entity.pdbx_description
1 polymer ?
#
loop_
_entity_poly.entity_id
_entity_poly.type
_entity_poly.pdbx_seq_one_letter_code
_entity_poly.pdbx_strand_id
1 'polypeptide(L)'
;MDNQRILKEAQIIASKYSFWMVSGDINHLYGYVYKTDEIKYELEIKFSSNFPHSPPELIFHEKIRNLLGDIQLNTLFNWDENQKVVNIIDELKMKIQERLVSPQEIPDTKEQNDYITPDMDMYSSDFETDQYVTPTLTDNDFYFDNEDKIEKNNPNIEMAEENNNLPKNIITSPEELFVDSDSDSLKINTELGLIQQEYAFDHQGDEIADIVIYMTITLTKTFLININFSNYPNKPTIILPNEIKSIFGDINQTLTALRNWEKKNPLHIIDIIHELEKKLSSVKKIETEVNTITQEYQFEKVYGSLSKIQVKLLTYGFKEYFLKMDLETFPKLPIIELTQELRDLIRKPLNELESIKNWVEKESESISILREVSWLIDKHSRINFEIDLLREHYKNINYDILSNTIYVDMKGKMKSEDLTFEFKIELPKDYPMMMPKIIVVNEFDIESHEKIKNDLNASFKDFYNDWTPNHYLVDLFNMISKKIFEVSVVSCVICHKIECPECNVRIAGAEGDSCHIECPYCERSYHKHCWTQTIKSFGKCGFCLKTPPPSFY
;
A
#
# COMPACT_ATOMS: atom_id res chain seq x y z
N MET A 1 12.65 15.76 20.35
CA MET A 1 11.85 15.45 19.15
C MET A 1 12.53 14.30 18.41
N ASP A 2 11.95 13.11 18.49
CA ASP A 2 12.43 11.94 17.77
C ASP A 2 11.81 11.90 16.36
N ASN A 3 12.47 12.58 15.41
CA ASN A 3 11.98 12.68 14.02
C ASN A 3 11.85 11.31 13.33
N GLN A 4 12.65 10.32 13.73
CA GLN A 4 12.54 8.96 13.19
C GLN A 4 11.26 8.27 13.66
N ARG A 5 10.88 8.47 14.94
CA ARG A 5 9.60 7.95 15.43
C ARG A 5 8.42 8.64 14.75
N ILE A 6 8.45 9.96 14.59
CA ILE A 6 7.39 10.73 13.91
C ILE A 6 7.21 10.24 12.47
N LEU A 7 8.30 10.05 11.72
CA LEU A 7 8.27 9.51 10.36
C LEU A 7 7.63 8.12 10.32
N LYS A 8 7.99 7.22 11.24
CA LYS A 8 7.37 5.88 11.33
C LYS A 8 5.87 5.96 11.62
N GLU A 9 5.44 6.82 12.53
CA GLU A 9 4.01 7.01 12.83
C GLU A 9 3.27 7.59 11.62
N ALA A 10 3.81 8.62 10.96
CA ALA A 10 3.23 9.21 9.76
C ALA A 10 3.04 8.18 8.63
N GLN A 11 4.02 7.31 8.41
CA GLN A 11 3.93 6.21 7.44
C GLN A 11 2.85 5.19 7.80
N ILE A 12 2.74 4.81 9.08
CA ILE A 12 1.70 3.87 9.56
C ILE A 12 0.29 4.49 9.42
N ILE A 13 0.16 5.78 9.73
CA ILE A 13 -1.11 6.49 9.59
C ILE A 13 -1.52 6.55 8.12
N ALA A 14 -0.62 6.97 7.23
CA ALA A 14 -0.94 7.15 5.82
C ALA A 14 -1.16 5.83 5.06
N SER A 15 -0.62 4.70 5.52
CA SER A 15 -0.91 3.40 4.93
C SER A 15 -2.34 2.92 5.22
N LYS A 16 -2.94 3.38 6.34
CA LYS A 16 -4.30 2.98 6.76
C LYS A 16 -5.35 4.05 6.49
N TYR A 17 -4.96 5.33 6.54
CA TYR A 17 -5.81 6.50 6.45
C TYR A 17 -5.29 7.48 5.41
N SER A 18 -6.16 8.35 4.88
CA SER A 18 -5.74 9.36 3.91
C SER A 18 -5.25 10.62 4.63
N PHE A 19 -3.98 10.59 5.06
CA PHE A 19 -3.26 11.72 5.67
C PHE A 19 -2.06 12.12 4.82
N TRP A 20 -1.74 13.41 4.85
CA TRP A 20 -0.60 14.01 4.17
C TRP A 20 0.07 15.07 5.06
N MET A 21 1.32 15.41 4.76
CA MET A 21 2.05 16.47 5.47
C MET A 21 1.54 17.85 5.06
N VAL A 22 1.38 18.74 6.03
CA VAL A 22 1.01 20.13 5.77
C VAL A 22 2.28 20.94 5.52
N SER A 23 2.38 21.54 4.33
CA SER A 23 3.53 22.36 3.94
C SER A 23 4.89 21.64 4.01
N GLY A 24 4.89 20.31 3.86
CA GLY A 24 6.11 19.49 3.95
C GLY A 24 6.63 19.26 5.38
N ASP A 25 5.94 19.75 6.41
CA ASP A 25 6.32 19.53 7.80
C ASP A 25 5.78 18.18 8.30
N ILE A 26 6.68 17.24 8.58
CA ILE A 26 6.31 15.92 9.09
C ILE A 26 5.72 15.95 10.50
N ASN A 27 5.94 17.04 11.23
CA ASN A 27 5.34 17.25 12.53
C ASN A 27 3.87 17.68 12.43
N HIS A 28 3.35 17.90 11.22
CA HIS A 28 2.01 18.38 10.99
C HIS A 28 1.34 17.57 9.88
N LEU A 29 0.45 16.65 10.27
CA LEU A 29 -0.32 15.84 9.35
C LEU A 29 -1.76 16.35 9.28
N TYR A 30 -2.35 16.35 8.10
CA TYR A 30 -3.76 16.63 7.88
C TYR A 30 -4.36 15.53 7.02
N GLY A 31 -5.58 15.10 7.33
CA GLY A 31 -6.24 14.04 6.60
C GLY A 31 -7.69 13.86 7.01
N TYR A 32 -8.27 12.73 6.63
CA TYR A 32 -9.58 12.32 7.13
C TYR A 32 -9.55 10.90 7.69
N VAL A 33 -10.27 10.73 8.80
CA VAL A 33 -10.33 9.49 9.59
C VAL A 33 -11.44 8.57 9.07
N TYR A 34 -12.51 9.16 8.55
CA TYR A 34 -13.64 8.45 7.96
C TYR A 34 -14.28 9.28 6.83
N LYS A 35 -14.87 8.61 5.85
CA LYS A 35 -15.56 9.23 4.72
C LYS A 35 -16.86 8.48 4.43
N THR A 36 -17.96 9.21 4.34
CA THR A 36 -19.21 8.77 3.72
C THR A 36 -19.30 9.36 2.30
N ASP A 37 -20.35 9.03 1.55
CA ASP A 37 -20.57 9.58 0.21
C ASP A 37 -20.69 11.11 0.22
N GLU A 38 -21.21 11.68 1.32
CA GLU A 38 -21.47 13.12 1.45
C GLU A 38 -20.45 13.86 2.31
N ILE A 39 -19.85 13.19 3.31
CA ILE A 39 -19.10 13.85 4.38
C ILE A 39 -17.73 13.19 4.59
N LYS A 40 -16.68 14.03 4.59
CA LYS A 40 -15.34 13.66 5.09
C LYS A 40 -15.16 14.17 6.51
N TYR A 41 -14.70 13.29 7.41
CA TYR A 41 -14.41 13.59 8.80
C TYR A 41 -12.91 13.86 8.96
N GLU A 42 -12.56 15.15 8.85
CA GLU A 42 -11.18 15.63 8.77
C GLU A 42 -10.53 15.81 10.16
N LEU A 43 -9.24 15.48 10.25
CA LEU A 43 -8.43 15.57 11.45
C LEU A 43 -7.03 16.11 11.11
N GLU A 44 -6.54 17.01 11.96
CA GLU A 44 -5.18 17.52 11.94
C GLU A 44 -4.42 17.01 13.18
N ILE A 45 -3.17 16.57 12.97
CA ILE A 45 -2.30 15.96 13.99
C ILE A 45 -1.01 16.76 14.03
N LYS A 46 -0.68 17.31 15.21
CA LYS A 46 0.57 18.03 15.45
C LYS A 46 1.43 17.32 16.48
N PHE A 47 2.64 16.96 16.07
CA PHE A 47 3.63 16.36 16.96
C PHE A 47 4.39 17.44 17.72
N SER A 48 4.38 17.37 19.05
CA SER A 48 5.11 18.30 19.89
C SER A 48 6.63 18.03 19.85
N SER A 49 7.44 19.01 20.25
CA SER A 49 8.89 18.83 20.41
C SER A 49 9.28 17.77 21.44
N ASN A 50 8.36 17.41 22.35
CA ASN A 50 8.57 16.40 23.39
C ASN A 50 8.06 15.00 23.00
N PHE A 51 7.56 14.80 21.78
CA PHE A 51 7.14 13.48 21.32
C PHE A 51 8.33 12.48 21.27
N PRO A 52 8.17 11.22 21.76
CA PRO A 52 6.92 10.53 22.14
C PRO A 52 6.48 10.69 23.60
N HIS A 53 7.24 11.40 24.45
CA HIS A 53 6.92 11.59 25.88
C HIS A 53 5.62 12.36 26.16
N SER A 54 5.09 13.06 25.16
CA SER A 54 3.75 13.65 25.19
C SER A 54 2.94 13.18 23.98
N PRO A 55 1.61 12.99 24.10
CA PRO A 55 0.78 12.66 22.95
C PRO A 55 0.82 13.75 21.88
N PRO A 56 0.48 13.43 20.62
CA PRO A 56 0.26 14.44 19.60
C PRO A 56 -0.97 15.30 19.94
N GLU A 57 -0.96 16.56 19.52
CA GLU A 57 -2.12 17.44 19.58
C GLU A 57 -3.07 17.11 18.42
N LEU A 58 -4.34 16.84 18.75
CA LEU A 58 -5.39 16.54 17.78
C LEU A 58 -6.31 17.74 17.61
N ILE A 59 -6.42 18.23 16.37
CA ILE A 59 -7.30 19.33 16.00
C ILE A 59 -8.46 18.76 15.19
N PHE A 60 -9.60 18.60 15.85
CA PHE A 60 -10.82 18.06 15.23
C PHE A 60 -11.53 19.11 14.38
N HIS A 61 -11.90 18.77 13.14
CA HIS A 61 -12.72 19.62 12.29
C HIS A 61 -14.18 19.69 12.78
N GLU A 62 -14.92 20.74 12.39
CA GLU A 62 -16.30 21.00 12.84
C GLU A 62 -17.23 19.79 12.70
N LYS A 63 -17.10 19.03 11.62
CA LYS A 63 -17.94 17.83 11.36
C LYS A 63 -17.76 16.74 12.42
N ILE A 64 -16.53 16.52 12.90
CA ILE A 64 -16.28 15.57 13.98
C ILE A 64 -16.82 16.13 15.30
N ARG A 65 -16.59 17.42 15.58
CA ARG A 65 -17.09 18.08 16.81
C ARG A 65 -18.62 18.07 16.88
N ASN A 66 -19.28 18.35 15.76
CA ASN A 66 -20.75 18.36 15.68
C ASN A 66 -21.34 16.96 15.87
N LEU A 67 -20.65 15.92 15.36
CA LEU A 67 -21.11 14.54 15.49
C LEU A 67 -20.92 13.98 16.90
N LEU A 68 -19.74 14.22 17.49
CA LEU A 68 -19.32 13.57 18.74
C LEU A 68 -19.44 14.45 19.98
N GLY A 69 -19.59 15.77 19.83
CA GLY A 69 -19.61 16.73 20.94
C GLY A 69 -18.25 16.80 21.64
N ASP A 70 -18.26 16.55 22.96
CA ASP A 70 -17.04 16.49 23.77
C ASP A 70 -16.28 15.18 23.50
N ILE A 71 -15.26 15.27 22.65
CA ILE A 71 -14.47 14.11 22.20
C ILE A 71 -13.52 13.67 23.31
N GLN A 72 -13.80 12.52 23.93
CA GLN A 72 -12.88 11.84 24.84
C GLN A 72 -12.34 10.58 24.16
N LEU A 73 -11.01 10.47 24.01
CA LEU A 73 -10.35 9.29 23.45
C LEU A 73 -9.51 8.63 24.55
N ASN A 74 -9.82 7.39 24.89
CA ASN A 74 -9.17 6.63 25.95
C ASN A 74 -7.69 6.40 25.65
N THR A 75 -7.36 6.14 24.38
CA THR A 75 -5.98 5.98 23.90
C THR A 75 -5.18 7.28 24.02
N LEU A 76 -5.82 8.44 23.84
CA LEU A 76 -5.17 9.74 24.02
C LEU A 76 -5.00 10.08 25.52
N PHE A 77 -6.01 9.77 26.33
CA PHE A 77 -5.99 10.03 27.78
C PHE A 77 -4.95 9.17 28.52
N ASN A 78 -4.83 7.90 28.12
CA ASN A 78 -3.90 6.94 28.70
C ASN A 78 -2.63 6.80 27.84
N TRP A 79 -2.14 7.92 27.28
CA TRP A 79 -0.98 7.90 26.39
C TRP A 79 0.28 7.38 27.10
N ASP A 80 1.00 6.51 26.40
CA ASP A 80 2.32 6.00 26.79
C ASP A 80 3.28 6.09 25.59
N GLU A 81 4.57 6.25 25.85
CA GLU A 81 5.60 6.41 24.81
C GLU A 81 5.68 5.23 23.82
N ASN A 82 5.21 4.05 24.22
CA ASN A 82 5.18 2.86 23.38
C ASN A 82 3.92 2.77 22.51
N GLN A 83 2.89 3.57 22.78
CA GLN A 83 1.66 3.57 21.98
C GLN A 83 1.89 4.14 20.58
N LYS A 84 1.04 3.71 19.64
CA LYS A 84 1.05 4.19 18.26
C LYS A 84 -0.07 5.19 18.08
N VAL A 85 0.18 6.27 17.34
CA VAL A 85 -0.81 7.30 17.05
C VAL A 85 -1.98 6.74 16.24
N VAL A 86 -1.72 5.73 15.39
CA VAL A 86 -2.76 5.04 14.63
C VAL A 86 -3.86 4.44 15.51
N ASN A 87 -3.56 4.04 16.75
CA ASN A 87 -4.55 3.49 17.67
C ASN A 87 -5.56 4.56 18.12
N ILE A 88 -5.11 5.82 18.25
CA ILE A 88 -5.99 6.95 18.57
C ILE A 88 -6.93 7.24 17.40
N ILE A 89 -6.41 7.16 16.18
CA ILE A 89 -7.19 7.35 14.96
C ILE A 89 -8.21 6.22 14.78
N ASP A 90 -7.82 4.97 15.09
CA ASP A 90 -8.71 3.80 15.08
C ASP A 90 -9.87 3.96 16.07
N GLU A 91 -9.59 4.38 17.31
CA GLU A 91 -10.62 4.66 18.32
C GLU A 91 -11.57 5.76 17.85
N LEU A 92 -11.03 6.85 17.30
CA LEU A 92 -11.84 7.95 16.77
C LEU A 92 -12.73 7.49 15.61
N LYS A 93 -12.20 6.68 14.69
CA LYS A 93 -12.96 6.09 13.58
C LYS A 93 -14.13 5.25 14.11
N MET A 94 -13.88 4.38 15.09
CA MET A 94 -14.92 3.57 15.71
C MET A 94 -16.04 4.42 16.30
N LYS A 95 -15.71 5.48 17.07
CA LYS A 95 -16.72 6.38 17.65
C LYS A 95 -17.54 7.11 16.58
N ILE A 96 -16.91 7.54 15.49
CA ILE A 96 -17.62 8.13 14.34
C ILE A 96 -18.60 7.11 13.75
N GLN A 97 -18.17 5.88 13.53
CA GLN A 97 -19.00 4.82 12.96
C GLN A 97 -20.18 4.44 13.87
N GLU A 98 -19.94 4.25 15.17
CA GLU A 98 -20.98 3.95 16.16
C GLU A 98 -22.06 5.03 16.21
N ARG A 99 -21.67 6.30 16.13
CA ARG A 99 -22.61 7.42 16.16
C ARG A 99 -23.41 7.58 14.88
N LEU A 100 -22.85 7.17 13.74
CA LEU A 100 -23.55 7.18 12.45
C LEU A 100 -24.52 6.01 12.29
N VAL A 101 -24.22 4.86 12.91
CA VAL A 101 -25.07 3.66 12.84
C VAL A 101 -26.18 3.69 13.91
N SER A 102 -25.93 4.32 15.05
CA SER A 102 -26.95 4.45 16.11
C SER A 102 -28.13 5.31 15.61
N PRO A 103 -29.38 4.79 15.62
CA PRO A 103 -30.55 5.61 15.34
C PRO A 103 -30.51 6.81 16.28
N GLN A 104 -30.59 8.02 15.74
CA GLN A 104 -30.75 9.20 16.59
C GLN A 104 -32.06 9.00 17.36
N GLU A 105 -31.95 8.75 18.66
CA GLU A 105 -33.09 8.86 19.58
C GLU A 105 -33.66 10.26 19.39
N ILE A 106 -34.80 10.32 18.71
CA ILE A 106 -35.58 11.55 18.55
C ILE A 106 -35.88 12.01 19.98
N PRO A 107 -35.59 13.28 20.35
CA PRO A 107 -35.87 13.75 21.70
C PRO A 107 -37.35 13.55 22.00
N ASP A 108 -37.62 12.74 23.02
CA ASP A 108 -38.94 12.37 23.54
C ASP A 108 -39.84 13.61 23.73
N THR A 109 -40.63 13.95 22.71
CA THR A 109 -41.94 14.57 22.92
C THR A 109 -42.87 13.46 23.39
N LYS A 110 -43.02 13.35 24.72
CA LYS A 110 -43.98 12.48 25.39
C LYS A 110 -45.41 12.73 24.87
N GLU A 111 -45.86 11.93 23.93
CA GLU A 111 -47.27 11.56 23.80
C GLU A 111 -47.38 10.06 23.98
N GLN A 112 -47.89 9.65 25.15
CA GLN A 112 -48.22 8.26 25.45
C GLN A 112 -49.33 7.79 24.50
N ASN A 113 -49.00 6.85 23.62
CA ASN A 113 -49.98 5.93 23.06
C ASN A 113 -49.52 4.51 23.41
N ASP A 114 -50.25 3.89 24.33
CA ASP A 114 -50.05 2.49 24.75
C ASP A 114 -50.31 1.56 23.56
N TYR A 115 -49.24 0.99 23.00
CA TYR A 115 -49.33 -0.21 22.17
C TYR A 115 -48.94 -1.43 23.00
N ILE A 116 -49.88 -2.36 23.10
CA ILE A 116 -49.69 -3.67 23.72
C ILE A 116 -48.94 -4.55 22.72
N THR A 117 -47.65 -4.80 22.95
CA THR A 117 -46.92 -5.89 22.28
C THR A 117 -47.27 -7.24 22.91
N PRO A 118 -47.49 -8.30 22.12
CA PRO A 118 -47.72 -9.64 22.64
C PRO A 118 -46.49 -10.16 23.40
N ASP A 119 -46.76 -10.77 24.55
CA ASP A 119 -45.76 -11.36 25.44
C ASP A 119 -45.07 -12.56 24.75
N MET A 120 -43.80 -12.37 24.37
CA MET A 120 -42.99 -13.38 23.67
C MET A 120 -42.49 -14.50 24.61
N ASP A 121 -42.67 -14.35 25.92
CA ASP A 121 -42.26 -15.36 26.91
C ASP A 121 -43.26 -16.53 27.04
N MET A 122 -44.36 -16.50 26.27
CA MET A 122 -45.41 -17.54 26.31
C MET A 122 -45.16 -18.71 25.32
N TYR A 123 -44.09 -18.67 24.52
CA TYR A 123 -43.71 -19.76 23.61
C TYR A 123 -42.63 -20.65 24.23
N SER A 124 -42.97 -21.90 24.54
CA SER A 124 -42.03 -22.92 25.01
C SER A 124 -40.95 -23.20 23.97
N SER A 125 -39.70 -23.19 24.39
CA SER A 125 -38.53 -23.46 23.55
C SER A 125 -38.34 -24.96 23.31
N ASP A 126 -39.09 -25.54 22.39
CA ASP A 126 -38.90 -26.94 21.96
C ASP A 126 -37.91 -27.05 20.79
N PHE A 127 -36.75 -26.39 20.91
CA PHE A 127 -35.61 -26.62 20.02
C PHE A 127 -34.53 -27.40 20.77
N GLU A 128 -34.54 -28.72 20.64
CA GLU A 128 -33.37 -29.55 20.89
C GLU A 128 -32.31 -29.20 19.85
N THR A 129 -31.28 -28.46 20.27
CA THR A 129 -30.08 -28.24 19.47
C THR A 129 -29.20 -29.49 19.54
N ASP A 130 -29.17 -30.25 18.45
CA ASP A 130 -28.14 -31.26 18.22
C ASP A 130 -26.75 -30.59 18.26
N GLN A 131 -25.91 -31.07 19.17
CA GLN A 131 -24.54 -30.62 19.37
C GLN A 131 -23.68 -31.01 18.16
N TYR A 132 -23.39 -30.04 17.29
CA TYR A 132 -22.31 -30.18 16.33
C TYR A 132 -20.96 -30.09 17.04
N VAL A 133 -20.26 -31.23 17.10
CA VAL A 133 -18.86 -31.33 17.51
C VAL A 133 -17.99 -30.71 16.42
N THR A 134 -17.37 -29.56 16.70
CA THR A 134 -16.30 -28.99 15.88
C THR A 134 -14.99 -29.76 16.10
N PRO A 135 -14.28 -30.24 15.05
CA PRO A 135 -12.97 -30.85 15.22
C PRO A 135 -11.90 -29.77 15.42
N THR A 136 -11.17 -29.88 16.53
CA THR A 136 -9.91 -29.16 16.77
C THR A 136 -8.82 -29.64 15.82
N LEU A 137 -8.23 -28.70 15.07
CA LEU A 137 -6.98 -28.87 14.33
C LEU A 137 -5.82 -28.91 15.33
N THR A 138 -5.12 -30.05 15.39
CA THR A 138 -3.78 -30.17 15.98
C THR A 138 -2.80 -30.58 14.90
N ASP A 139 -1.75 -29.79 14.76
CA ASP A 139 -0.60 -30.02 13.88
C ASP A 139 0.26 -31.21 14.34
N ASN A 140 0.91 -31.84 13.33
CA ASN A 140 2.11 -32.68 13.36
C ASN A 140 2.04 -34.06 14.03
N ASP A 141 2.05 -35.14 13.24
CA ASP A 141 3.32 -35.77 12.79
C ASP A 141 3.06 -37.00 11.91
N PHE A 142 3.85 -37.09 10.84
CA PHE A 142 4.01 -38.22 9.93
C PHE A 142 4.67 -39.40 10.65
N TYR A 143 4.09 -40.61 10.64
CA TYR A 143 4.83 -41.88 10.49
C TYR A 143 3.89 -43.07 10.18
N PHE A 144 4.48 -44.06 9.51
CA PHE A 144 3.93 -45.20 8.77
C PHE A 144 3.16 -46.28 9.56
N ASP A 145 2.32 -46.97 8.79
CA ASP A 145 2.10 -48.43 8.71
C ASP A 145 0.98 -49.16 9.48
N ASN A 146 0.32 -49.99 8.66
CA ASN A 146 -0.30 -51.30 8.88
C ASN A 146 -1.77 -51.43 9.31
N GLU A 147 -2.51 -52.05 8.38
CA GLU A 147 -3.34 -53.25 8.55
C GLU A 147 -3.99 -53.47 9.92
N ASP A 148 -5.32 -53.51 10.00
CA ASP A 148 -6.10 -54.76 9.89
C ASP A 148 -7.60 -54.54 10.21
N LYS A 149 -8.42 -55.29 9.48
CA LYS A 149 -9.64 -56.02 9.87
C LYS A 149 -10.87 -55.32 10.50
N ILE A 150 -11.98 -55.49 9.75
CA ILE A 150 -13.24 -56.17 10.14
C ILE A 150 -13.94 -55.66 11.42
N GLU A 151 -15.18 -55.16 11.30
CA GLU A 151 -16.37 -55.97 11.60
C GLU A 151 -17.69 -55.28 11.23
N LYS A 152 -18.60 -56.08 10.69
CA LYS A 152 -20.01 -55.77 10.48
C LYS A 152 -20.70 -55.66 11.83
N ASN A 153 -21.66 -54.74 11.97
CA ASN A 153 -22.91 -55.03 12.68
C ASN A 153 -24.03 -54.08 12.27
N ASN A 154 -25.11 -54.68 11.75
CA ASN A 154 -26.46 -54.12 11.75
C ASN A 154 -26.91 -53.86 13.20
N PRO A 155 -27.86 -52.94 13.38
CA PRO A 155 -29.14 -53.43 13.85
C PRO A 155 -30.34 -52.83 13.10
N ASN A 156 -31.32 -53.72 12.88
CA ASN A 156 -32.73 -53.38 12.65
C ASN A 156 -33.26 -52.48 13.77
N ILE A 157 -34.02 -51.45 13.42
CA ILE A 157 -35.03 -50.85 14.30
C ILE A 157 -36.31 -50.66 13.47
N GLU A 158 -37.36 -51.34 13.91
CA GLU A 158 -38.73 -51.23 13.41
C GLU A 158 -39.45 -50.02 14.03
N MET A 159 -40.26 -49.37 13.19
CA MET A 159 -41.51 -48.62 13.41
C MET A 159 -41.74 -47.87 14.74
N ALA A 160 -41.98 -46.56 14.61
CA ALA A 160 -43.07 -45.89 15.31
C ALA A 160 -43.71 -44.84 14.39
N GLU A 161 -44.97 -45.05 14.04
CA GLU A 161 -45.85 -44.04 13.43
C GLU A 161 -46.36 -43.13 14.55
N GLU A 162 -46.05 -41.84 14.48
CA GLU A 162 -46.76 -40.83 15.27
C GLU A 162 -47.25 -39.68 14.38
N ASN A 163 -48.57 -39.49 14.46
CA ASN A 163 -49.32 -38.35 13.96
C ASN A 163 -48.73 -37.03 14.47
N ASN A 164 -48.54 -36.05 13.59
CA ASN A 164 -48.71 -34.65 13.97
C ASN A 164 -49.10 -33.76 12.78
N ASN A 165 -50.09 -32.91 13.06
CA ASN A 165 -50.79 -32.02 12.15
C ASN A 165 -49.90 -30.90 11.62
N LEU A 166 -49.79 -30.78 10.29
CA LEU A 166 -49.24 -29.60 9.65
C LEU A 166 -50.28 -28.45 9.56
N PRO A 167 -49.87 -27.19 9.73
CA PRO A 167 -50.73 -26.03 9.56
C PRO A 167 -51.04 -25.78 8.08
N LYS A 168 -52.32 -25.55 7.78
CA LYS A 168 -52.84 -25.19 6.46
C LYS A 168 -52.38 -23.79 6.05
N ASN A 169 -51.29 -23.70 5.29
CA ASN A 169 -51.03 -22.64 4.31
C ASN A 169 -49.82 -23.01 3.43
N ILE A 170 -49.98 -24.05 2.61
CA ILE A 170 -49.17 -24.27 1.41
C ILE A 170 -50.14 -24.75 0.33
N ILE A 171 -50.53 -23.83 -0.55
CA ILE A 171 -50.85 -24.14 -1.95
C ILE A 171 -49.45 -24.33 -2.57
N THR A 172 -49.06 -25.51 -3.01
CA THR A 172 -49.40 -26.05 -4.33
C THR A 172 -49.40 -27.58 -4.33
N SER A 173 -50.58 -28.16 -4.54
CA SER A 173 -50.74 -29.55 -4.95
C SER A 173 -50.22 -29.73 -6.39
N PRO A 174 -49.50 -30.81 -6.73
CA PRO A 174 -49.13 -31.16 -8.10
C PRO A 174 -50.32 -31.51 -9.02
N GLU A 175 -51.55 -31.53 -8.51
CA GLU A 175 -52.70 -32.13 -9.19
C GLU A 175 -53.51 -31.14 -10.05
N GLU A 176 -53.25 -29.83 -9.98
CA GLU A 176 -53.86 -28.84 -10.90
C GLU A 176 -53.09 -28.69 -12.24
N LEU A 177 -51.96 -29.38 -12.42
CA LEU A 177 -51.13 -29.32 -13.63
C LEU A 177 -51.65 -30.15 -14.83
N PHE A 178 -52.75 -30.88 -14.66
CA PHE A 178 -53.29 -31.79 -15.70
C PHE A 178 -54.70 -31.40 -16.18
N VAL A 179 -55.04 -30.11 -16.12
CA VAL A 179 -56.20 -29.58 -16.86
C VAL A 179 -55.80 -29.46 -18.33
N ASP A 180 -56.61 -30.04 -19.24
CA ASP A 180 -56.49 -30.07 -20.71
C ASP A 180 -55.61 -28.93 -21.28
N SER A 181 -54.30 -29.19 -21.34
CA SER A 181 -53.31 -28.17 -21.69
C SER A 181 -53.12 -28.16 -23.19
N ASP A 182 -53.42 -27.02 -23.81
CA ASP A 182 -52.95 -26.71 -25.16
C ASP A 182 -51.46 -27.08 -25.26
N SER A 183 -51.07 -27.78 -26.34
CA SER A 183 -49.74 -28.38 -26.48
C SER A 183 -48.57 -27.40 -26.29
N ASP A 184 -48.85 -26.10 -26.43
CA ASP A 184 -47.87 -25.03 -26.24
C ASP A 184 -47.63 -24.72 -24.75
N SER A 185 -48.65 -24.84 -23.90
CA SER A 185 -48.49 -24.69 -22.43
C SER A 185 -47.65 -25.81 -21.81
N LEU A 186 -47.76 -27.04 -22.33
CA LEU A 186 -46.93 -28.17 -21.88
C LEU A 186 -45.43 -27.95 -22.15
N LYS A 187 -45.08 -27.36 -23.30
CA LYS A 187 -43.68 -27.07 -23.65
C LYS A 187 -43.11 -25.99 -22.74
N ILE A 188 -43.86 -24.92 -22.52
CA ILE A 188 -43.46 -23.83 -21.62
C ILE A 188 -43.23 -24.36 -20.19
N ASN A 189 -44.16 -25.16 -19.66
CA ASN A 189 -44.03 -25.75 -18.32
C ASN A 189 -42.84 -26.71 -18.23
N THR A 190 -42.55 -27.46 -19.30
CA THR A 190 -41.34 -28.29 -19.37
C THR A 190 -40.07 -27.43 -19.25
N GLU A 191 -39.96 -26.34 -20.02
CA GLU A 191 -38.79 -25.45 -19.94
C GLU A 191 -38.68 -24.79 -18.56
N LEU A 192 -39.77 -24.31 -17.97
CA LEU A 192 -39.78 -23.76 -16.61
C LEU A 192 -39.34 -24.79 -15.57
N GLY A 193 -39.80 -26.04 -15.71
CA GLY A 193 -39.40 -27.14 -14.84
C GLY A 193 -37.90 -27.44 -14.92
N LEU A 194 -37.31 -27.37 -16.12
CA LEU A 194 -35.85 -27.51 -16.31
C LEU A 194 -35.09 -26.34 -15.66
N ILE A 195 -35.58 -25.11 -15.81
CA ILE A 195 -34.96 -23.94 -15.19
C ILE A 195 -35.04 -24.03 -13.66
N GLN A 196 -36.19 -24.41 -13.11
CA GLN A 196 -36.41 -24.51 -11.65
C GLN A 196 -35.51 -25.55 -10.98
N GLN A 197 -35.06 -26.58 -11.72
CA GLN A 197 -34.14 -27.60 -11.19
C GLN A 197 -32.75 -27.03 -10.88
N GLU A 198 -32.33 -25.96 -11.55
CA GLU A 198 -30.97 -25.45 -11.49
C GLU A 198 -30.86 -24.00 -11.02
N TYR A 199 -31.88 -23.17 -11.30
CA TYR A 199 -31.86 -21.74 -11.03
C TYR A 199 -33.11 -21.29 -10.30
N ALA A 200 -32.94 -20.34 -9.38
CA ALA A 200 -34.04 -19.57 -8.83
C ALA A 200 -34.50 -18.53 -9.86
N PHE A 201 -35.82 -18.35 -9.99
CA PHE A 201 -36.40 -17.32 -10.82
C PHE A 201 -37.73 -16.81 -10.23
N ASP A 202 -38.10 -15.59 -10.61
CA ASP A 202 -39.43 -15.02 -10.37
C ASP A 202 -40.14 -14.76 -11.69
N HIS A 203 -41.47 -14.76 -11.69
CA HIS A 203 -42.25 -14.33 -12.85
C HIS A 203 -42.29 -12.80 -12.94
N GLN A 204 -42.15 -12.27 -14.15
CA GLN A 204 -42.24 -10.85 -14.46
C GLN A 204 -43.47 -10.56 -15.32
N GLY A 205 -44.51 -10.01 -14.68
CA GLY A 205 -45.78 -9.68 -15.36
C GLY A 205 -46.75 -10.86 -15.39
N ASP A 206 -47.70 -10.80 -16.34
CA ASP A 206 -48.80 -11.76 -16.44
C ASP A 206 -48.47 -12.99 -17.30
N GLU A 207 -47.36 -12.95 -18.05
CA GLU A 207 -46.93 -14.05 -18.90
C GLU A 207 -46.11 -15.08 -18.09
N ILE A 208 -46.56 -16.34 -18.09
CA ILE A 208 -45.96 -17.43 -17.31
C ILE A 208 -44.47 -17.66 -17.68
N ALA A 209 -44.08 -17.36 -18.91
CA ALA A 209 -42.73 -17.57 -19.43
C ALA A 209 -41.89 -16.28 -19.55
N ASP A 210 -42.34 -15.17 -18.97
CA ASP A 210 -41.52 -13.99 -18.73
C ASP A 210 -40.98 -14.07 -17.30
N ILE A 211 -39.70 -14.37 -17.16
CA ILE A 211 -39.07 -14.66 -15.86
C ILE A 211 -37.80 -13.85 -15.66
N VAL A 212 -37.47 -13.59 -14.40
CA VAL A 212 -36.20 -13.02 -13.95
C VAL A 212 -35.40 -14.09 -13.23
N ILE A 213 -34.27 -14.46 -13.82
CA ILE A 213 -33.39 -15.50 -13.30
C ILE A 213 -32.31 -14.87 -12.41
N TYR A 214 -32.12 -15.45 -11.22
CA TYR A 214 -31.07 -15.08 -10.28
C TYR A 214 -29.81 -15.90 -10.55
N MET A 215 -28.85 -15.30 -11.26
CA MET A 215 -27.59 -15.98 -11.61
C MET A 215 -26.44 -15.50 -10.73
N THR A 216 -26.07 -16.33 -9.75
CA THR A 216 -24.95 -16.06 -8.84
C THR A 216 -23.65 -16.60 -9.40
N ILE A 217 -22.75 -15.71 -9.84
CA ILE A 217 -21.45 -16.08 -10.44
C ILE A 217 -20.33 -16.12 -9.40
N THR A 218 -20.40 -15.24 -8.39
CA THR A 218 -19.46 -15.18 -7.27
C THR A 218 -20.21 -14.99 -5.96
N LEU A 219 -19.52 -15.14 -4.82
CA LEU A 219 -20.11 -14.97 -3.49
C LEU A 219 -20.71 -13.57 -3.28
N THR A 220 -20.31 -12.58 -4.08
CA THR A 220 -20.75 -11.19 -3.93
C THR A 220 -21.56 -10.67 -5.12
N LYS A 221 -21.72 -11.45 -6.20
CA LYS A 221 -22.41 -11.02 -7.42
C LYS A 221 -23.45 -12.01 -7.88
N THR A 222 -24.69 -11.55 -7.77
CA THR A 222 -25.87 -12.15 -8.40
C THR A 222 -26.41 -11.19 -9.46
N PHE A 223 -26.67 -11.71 -10.65
CA PHE A 223 -27.24 -10.96 -11.75
C PHE A 223 -28.70 -11.34 -11.96
N LEU A 224 -29.52 -10.34 -12.28
CA LEU A 224 -30.93 -10.52 -12.62
C LEU A 224 -31.07 -10.51 -14.14
N ILE A 225 -31.35 -11.68 -14.72
CA ILE A 225 -31.46 -11.83 -16.18
C ILE A 225 -32.92 -12.05 -16.52
N ASN A 226 -33.54 -11.09 -17.22
CA ASN A 226 -34.89 -11.29 -17.73
C ASN A 226 -34.81 -12.14 -19.00
N ILE A 227 -35.64 -13.19 -19.05
CA ILE A 227 -35.85 -14.05 -20.20
C ILE A 227 -37.36 -14.17 -20.44
N ASN A 228 -37.81 -13.75 -21.62
CA ASN A 228 -39.17 -14.01 -22.09
C ASN A 228 -39.13 -15.06 -23.21
N PHE A 229 -39.77 -16.21 -22.94
CA PHE A 229 -39.93 -17.31 -23.88
C PHE A 229 -41.40 -17.73 -24.06
N SER A 230 -42.35 -16.82 -23.86
CA SER A 230 -43.80 -17.06 -24.01
C SER A 230 -44.20 -17.56 -25.40
N ASN A 231 -43.35 -17.33 -26.39
CA ASN A 231 -43.56 -17.77 -27.77
C ASN A 231 -42.76 -19.04 -28.13
N TYR A 232 -42.24 -19.80 -27.17
CA TYR A 232 -41.47 -21.02 -27.44
C TYR A 232 -42.28 -22.00 -28.31
N PRO A 233 -41.72 -22.54 -29.43
CA PRO A 233 -40.29 -22.69 -29.76
C PRO A 233 -39.66 -21.53 -30.56
N ASN A 234 -40.31 -20.37 -30.66
CA ASN A 234 -39.66 -19.19 -31.23
C ASN A 234 -38.52 -18.72 -30.33
N LYS A 235 -37.59 -17.97 -30.93
CA LYS A 235 -36.39 -17.46 -30.25
C LYS A 235 -36.79 -16.61 -29.04
N PRO A 236 -36.23 -16.85 -27.84
CA PRO A 236 -36.54 -16.07 -26.66
C PRO A 236 -35.94 -14.67 -26.74
N THR A 237 -36.51 -13.75 -25.97
CA THR A 237 -35.96 -12.41 -25.74
C THR A 237 -35.21 -12.42 -24.41
N ILE A 238 -33.96 -11.95 -24.41
CA ILE A 238 -33.13 -11.91 -23.20
C ILE A 238 -32.67 -10.48 -22.97
N ILE A 239 -32.94 -9.97 -21.77
CA ILE A 239 -32.54 -8.64 -21.33
C ILE A 239 -31.49 -8.79 -20.24
N LEU A 240 -30.27 -8.34 -20.55
CA LEU A 240 -29.16 -8.36 -19.60
C LEU A 240 -29.05 -7.03 -18.85
N PRO A 241 -28.61 -7.06 -17.58
CA PRO A 241 -28.10 -5.88 -16.88
C PRO A 241 -27.02 -5.17 -17.69
N ASN A 242 -26.91 -3.85 -17.51
CA ASN A 242 -25.96 -3.02 -18.25
C ASN A 242 -24.51 -3.47 -18.04
N GLU A 243 -24.17 -3.96 -16.84
CA GLU A 243 -22.84 -4.42 -16.51
C GLU A 243 -22.44 -5.64 -17.35
N ILE A 244 -23.36 -6.59 -17.54
CA ILE A 244 -23.15 -7.78 -18.38
C ILE A 244 -23.10 -7.38 -19.86
N LYS A 245 -24.03 -6.51 -20.28
CA LYS A 245 -24.11 -6.03 -21.67
C LYS A 245 -22.84 -5.32 -22.11
N SER A 246 -22.16 -4.64 -21.19
CA SER A 246 -20.87 -3.99 -21.46
C SER A 246 -19.77 -4.96 -21.90
N ILE A 247 -19.82 -6.22 -21.45
CA ILE A 247 -18.83 -7.26 -21.76
C ILE A 247 -19.23 -8.04 -23.01
N PHE A 248 -20.49 -8.45 -23.11
CA PHE A 248 -20.94 -9.33 -24.19
C PHE A 248 -21.46 -8.62 -25.43
N GLY A 249 -21.73 -7.31 -25.35
CA GLY A 249 -22.36 -6.56 -26.44
C GLY A 249 -23.74 -7.11 -26.77
N ASP A 250 -23.96 -7.44 -28.05
CA ASP A 250 -25.22 -8.04 -28.51
C ASP A 250 -25.25 -9.55 -28.23
N ILE A 251 -26.08 -9.94 -27.26
CA ILE A 251 -26.22 -11.34 -26.84
C ILE A 251 -26.65 -12.26 -27.98
N ASN A 252 -27.39 -11.74 -28.98
CA ASN A 252 -27.84 -12.51 -30.13
C ASN A 252 -26.70 -12.93 -31.07
N GLN A 253 -25.59 -12.19 -31.03
CA GLN A 253 -24.39 -12.49 -31.81
C GLN A 253 -23.39 -13.31 -30.98
N THR A 254 -23.39 -13.06 -29.67
CA THR A 254 -22.42 -13.63 -28.74
C THR A 254 -22.77 -15.04 -28.29
N LEU A 255 -24.04 -15.37 -28.01
CA LEU A 255 -24.46 -16.72 -27.63
C LEU A 255 -24.73 -17.57 -28.88
N THR A 256 -24.05 -18.71 -28.94
CA THR A 256 -24.16 -19.69 -30.03
C THR A 256 -25.58 -20.26 -30.10
N ALA A 257 -26.18 -20.54 -28.95
CA ALA A 257 -27.55 -21.03 -28.84
C ALA A 257 -28.57 -20.06 -29.47
N LEU A 258 -28.40 -18.75 -29.24
CA LEU A 258 -29.27 -17.72 -29.83
C LEU A 258 -28.96 -17.42 -31.30
N ARG A 259 -27.69 -17.49 -31.70
CA ARG A 259 -27.25 -17.20 -33.07
C ARG A 259 -27.72 -18.27 -34.05
N ASN A 260 -27.68 -19.52 -33.63
CA ASN A 260 -28.03 -20.68 -34.45
C ASN A 260 -29.43 -21.24 -34.11
N TRP A 261 -30.35 -20.38 -33.63
CA TRP A 261 -31.66 -20.82 -33.17
C TRP A 261 -32.52 -21.39 -34.32
N GLU A 262 -32.96 -22.63 -34.19
CA GLU A 262 -33.81 -23.30 -35.18
C GLU A 262 -35.19 -23.64 -34.59
N LYS A 263 -36.26 -22.98 -35.05
CA LYS A 263 -37.63 -23.21 -34.55
C LYS A 263 -38.11 -24.66 -34.64
N LYS A 264 -37.58 -25.44 -35.59
CA LYS A 264 -37.96 -26.85 -35.79
C LYS A 264 -37.34 -27.80 -34.76
N ASN A 265 -36.20 -27.40 -34.20
CA ASN A 265 -35.46 -28.16 -33.20
C ASN A 265 -34.81 -27.13 -32.25
N PRO A 266 -35.63 -26.42 -31.45
CA PRO A 266 -35.12 -25.40 -30.55
C PRO A 266 -34.22 -26.05 -29.50
N LEU A 267 -33.18 -25.33 -29.08
CA LEU A 267 -32.45 -25.71 -27.87
C LEU A 267 -33.34 -25.41 -26.65
N HIS A 268 -33.07 -26.09 -25.53
CA HIS A 268 -33.76 -25.77 -24.29
C HIS A 268 -33.32 -24.38 -23.81
N ILE A 269 -34.21 -23.68 -23.10
CA ILE A 269 -33.89 -22.37 -22.53
C ILE A 269 -32.75 -22.50 -21.52
N ILE A 270 -32.69 -23.62 -20.81
CA ILE A 270 -31.60 -23.94 -19.88
C ILE A 270 -30.22 -23.97 -20.55
N ASP A 271 -30.13 -24.44 -21.79
CA ASP A 271 -28.87 -24.47 -22.54
C ASP A 271 -28.34 -23.05 -22.82
N ILE A 272 -29.24 -22.09 -23.04
CA ILE A 272 -28.87 -20.67 -23.21
C ILE A 272 -28.32 -20.11 -21.89
N ILE A 273 -28.94 -20.47 -20.76
CA ILE A 273 -28.53 -20.04 -19.42
C ILE A 273 -27.16 -20.63 -19.07
N HIS A 274 -26.93 -21.91 -19.35
CA HIS A 274 -25.61 -22.55 -19.20
C HIS A 274 -24.53 -21.91 -20.06
N GLU A 275 -24.84 -21.57 -21.32
CA GLU A 275 -23.87 -20.87 -22.17
C GLU A 275 -23.53 -19.48 -21.62
N LEU A 276 -24.53 -18.75 -21.12
CA LEU A 276 -24.36 -17.45 -20.49
C LEU A 276 -23.51 -17.54 -19.21
N GLU A 277 -23.81 -18.47 -18.32
CA GLU A 277 -23.05 -18.73 -17.09
C GLU A 277 -21.59 -19.09 -17.42
N LYS A 278 -21.37 -19.99 -18.38
CA LYS A 278 -20.03 -20.39 -18.81
C LYS A 278 -19.22 -19.19 -19.29
N LYS A 279 -19.83 -18.25 -20.02
CA LYS A 279 -19.16 -17.02 -20.43
C LYS A 279 -18.91 -16.06 -19.27
N LEU A 280 -19.86 -15.95 -18.34
CA LEU A 280 -19.72 -15.16 -17.12
C LEU A 280 -18.69 -15.72 -16.14
N SER A 281 -18.29 -16.99 -16.25
CA SER A 281 -17.20 -17.56 -15.44
C SER A 281 -15.87 -16.81 -15.56
N SER A 282 -15.66 -16.05 -16.65
CA SER A 282 -14.53 -15.13 -16.79
C SER A 282 -14.55 -14.00 -15.75
N VAL A 283 -15.73 -13.50 -15.37
CA VAL A 283 -15.93 -12.48 -14.33
C VAL A 283 -15.43 -12.99 -12.98
N LYS A 284 -15.59 -14.28 -12.68
CA LYS A 284 -15.04 -14.88 -11.45
C LYS A 284 -13.52 -14.76 -11.38
N LYS A 285 -12.82 -14.98 -12.50
CA LYS A 285 -11.35 -14.83 -12.56
C LYS A 285 -10.93 -13.38 -12.38
N ILE A 286 -11.66 -12.46 -13.02
CA ILE A 286 -11.45 -11.02 -12.86
C ILE A 286 -11.65 -10.60 -11.39
N GLU A 287 -12.70 -11.10 -10.72
CA GLU A 287 -12.94 -10.78 -9.32
C GLU A 287 -11.84 -11.33 -8.40
N THR A 288 -11.36 -12.55 -8.64
CA THR A 288 -10.19 -13.08 -7.93
C THR A 288 -8.97 -12.17 -8.11
N GLU A 289 -8.71 -11.72 -9.33
CA GLU A 289 -7.58 -10.84 -9.63
C GLU A 289 -7.72 -9.46 -8.98
N VAL A 290 -8.93 -8.87 -9.00
CA VAL A 290 -9.23 -7.64 -8.27
C VAL A 290 -8.97 -7.85 -6.77
N ASN A 291 -9.43 -8.97 -6.20
CA ASN A 291 -9.21 -9.31 -4.79
C ASN A 291 -7.73 -9.37 -4.45
N THR A 292 -6.88 -9.97 -5.30
CA THR A 292 -5.42 -9.94 -5.13
C THR A 292 -4.90 -8.50 -5.09
N ILE A 293 -5.33 -7.64 -6.01
CA ILE A 293 -4.95 -6.21 -6.02
C ILE A 293 -5.38 -5.51 -4.73
N THR A 294 -6.58 -5.81 -4.20
CA THR A 294 -7.11 -5.18 -2.97
C THR A 294 -6.30 -5.48 -1.72
N GLN A 295 -5.51 -6.57 -1.72
CA GLN A 295 -4.68 -6.95 -0.59
C GLN A 295 -3.50 -6.00 -0.40
N GLU A 296 -3.07 -5.30 -1.46
CA GLU A 296 -1.93 -4.37 -1.41
C GLU A 296 -2.29 -2.92 -1.72
N TYR A 297 -3.31 -2.70 -2.56
CA TYR A 297 -3.64 -1.38 -3.07
C TYR A 297 -5.08 -1.00 -2.78
N GLN A 298 -5.28 0.28 -2.45
CA GLN A 298 -6.61 0.89 -2.45
C GLN A 298 -7.07 1.10 -3.90
N PHE A 299 -8.35 0.89 -4.16
CA PHE A 299 -8.93 1.11 -5.48
C PHE A 299 -10.41 1.50 -5.39
N GLU A 300 -10.89 2.12 -6.45
CA GLU A 300 -12.29 2.43 -6.68
C GLU A 300 -12.78 1.66 -7.92
N LYS A 301 -13.95 1.02 -7.84
CA LYS A 301 -14.57 0.38 -9.01
C LYS A 301 -15.12 1.45 -9.94
N VAL A 302 -14.87 1.34 -11.24
CA VAL A 302 -15.46 2.26 -12.21
C VAL A 302 -16.94 1.88 -12.38
N TYR A 303 -17.83 2.85 -12.17
CA TYR A 303 -19.27 2.64 -12.25
C TYR A 303 -19.68 2.03 -13.61
N GLY A 304 -20.52 1.00 -13.56
CA GLY A 304 -21.02 0.31 -14.76
C GLY A 304 -20.02 -0.66 -15.42
N SER A 305 -18.85 -0.91 -14.82
CA SER A 305 -17.88 -1.90 -15.31
C SER A 305 -17.62 -3.00 -14.28
N LEU A 306 -17.47 -4.23 -14.76
CA LEU A 306 -17.10 -5.38 -13.92
C LEU A 306 -15.58 -5.61 -13.87
N SER A 307 -14.82 -5.02 -14.79
CA SER A 307 -13.38 -5.26 -14.99
C SER A 307 -12.50 -4.03 -14.79
N LYS A 308 -13.08 -2.82 -14.85
CA LYS A 308 -12.33 -1.57 -14.72
C LYS A 308 -12.22 -1.12 -13.28
N ILE A 309 -10.99 -0.89 -12.86
CA ILE A 309 -10.63 -0.38 -11.54
C ILE A 309 -9.76 0.87 -11.67
N GLN A 310 -9.90 1.79 -10.72
CA GLN A 310 -9.01 2.92 -10.54
C GLN A 310 -8.18 2.67 -9.28
N VAL A 311 -6.91 2.33 -9.47
CA VAL A 311 -5.96 2.03 -8.40
C VAL A 311 -5.35 3.32 -7.89
N LYS A 312 -5.28 3.46 -6.56
CA LYS A 312 -4.66 4.59 -5.86
C LYS A 312 -3.25 4.18 -5.41
N LEU A 313 -2.26 4.91 -5.89
CA LEU A 313 -0.84 4.71 -5.58
C LEU A 313 -0.37 5.85 -4.66
N LEU A 314 0.11 5.51 -3.47
CA LEU A 314 0.59 6.47 -2.48
C LEU A 314 2.12 6.50 -2.51
N THR A 315 2.69 7.70 -2.58
CA THR A 315 4.15 7.86 -2.59
C THR A 315 4.76 8.10 -1.22
N TYR A 316 6.09 7.99 -1.16
CA TYR A 316 6.90 8.41 -0.01
C TYR A 316 6.56 9.82 0.54
N GLY A 317 6.18 10.76 -0.33
CA GLY A 317 5.77 12.13 0.06
C GLY A 317 4.29 12.28 0.37
N PHE A 318 3.56 11.18 0.55
CA PHE A 318 2.10 11.12 0.71
C PHE A 318 1.30 11.75 -0.45
N LYS A 319 1.92 11.89 -1.62
CA LYS A 319 1.21 12.30 -2.82
C LYS A 319 0.51 11.10 -3.43
N GLU A 320 -0.76 11.29 -3.75
CA GLU A 320 -1.63 10.27 -4.33
C GLU A 320 -1.62 10.37 -5.85
N TYR A 321 -1.47 9.22 -6.51
CA TYR A 321 -1.61 9.09 -7.95
C TYR A 321 -2.68 8.05 -8.27
N PHE A 322 -3.33 8.21 -9.42
CA PHE A 322 -4.38 7.31 -9.86
C PHE A 322 -3.99 6.66 -11.19
N LEU A 323 -4.19 5.35 -11.26
CA LEU A 323 -3.98 4.53 -12.45
C LEU A 323 -5.27 3.79 -12.78
N LYS A 324 -5.72 3.83 -14.04
CA LYS A 324 -6.87 3.04 -14.47
C LYS A 324 -6.37 1.73 -15.08
N MET A 325 -6.98 0.63 -14.67
CA MET A 325 -6.67 -0.71 -15.15
C MET A 325 -7.97 -1.40 -15.56
N ASP A 326 -7.97 -1.99 -16.75
CA ASP A 326 -9.05 -2.83 -17.26
C ASP A 326 -8.59 -4.28 -17.36
N LEU A 327 -9.28 -5.14 -16.61
CA LEU A 327 -9.02 -6.58 -16.55
C LEU A 327 -9.89 -7.40 -17.51
N GLU A 328 -10.61 -6.76 -18.45
CA GLU A 328 -11.51 -7.45 -19.39
C GLU A 328 -10.79 -8.55 -20.19
N THR A 329 -9.52 -8.35 -20.52
CA THR A 329 -8.70 -9.28 -21.29
C THR A 329 -8.05 -10.39 -20.46
N PHE A 330 -8.19 -10.38 -19.13
CA PHE A 330 -7.52 -11.33 -18.24
C PHE A 330 -7.88 -12.80 -18.60
N PRO A 331 -6.91 -13.73 -18.70
CA PRO A 331 -5.51 -13.69 -18.21
C PRO A 331 -4.48 -13.10 -19.19
N LYS A 332 -4.91 -12.45 -20.27
CA LYS A 332 -4.01 -11.68 -21.13
C LYS A 332 -3.64 -10.36 -20.46
N LEU A 333 -2.66 -9.68 -21.04
CA LEU A 333 -2.17 -8.40 -20.55
C LEU A 333 -3.35 -7.41 -20.35
N PRO A 334 -3.52 -6.83 -19.15
CA PRO A 334 -4.57 -5.87 -18.89
C PRO A 334 -4.30 -4.54 -19.60
N ILE A 335 -5.36 -3.76 -19.83
CA ILE A 335 -5.24 -2.43 -20.43
C ILE A 335 -4.96 -1.44 -19.30
N ILE A 336 -3.85 -0.71 -19.39
CA ILE A 336 -3.42 0.23 -18.36
C ILE A 336 -3.38 1.64 -18.94
N GLU A 337 -4.06 2.56 -18.27
CA GLU A 337 -4.05 3.98 -18.61
C GLU A 337 -3.38 4.78 -17.50
N LEU A 338 -2.20 5.29 -17.80
CA LEU A 338 -1.50 6.27 -16.96
C LEU A 338 -2.00 7.68 -17.29
N THR A 339 -2.23 8.49 -16.26
CA THR A 339 -2.41 9.94 -16.39
C THR A 339 -1.16 10.60 -16.97
N GLN A 340 -1.29 11.78 -17.58
CA GLN A 340 -0.14 12.49 -18.14
C GLN A 340 0.93 12.77 -17.08
N GLU A 341 0.51 13.14 -15.87
CA GLU A 341 1.40 13.35 -14.73
C GLU A 341 2.23 12.10 -14.39
N LEU A 342 1.60 10.91 -14.35
CA LEU A 342 2.32 9.66 -14.12
C LEU A 342 3.30 9.32 -15.25
N ARG A 343 2.93 9.60 -16.51
CA ARG A 343 3.82 9.40 -17.66
C ARG A 343 5.05 10.30 -17.57
N ASP A 344 4.85 11.57 -17.20
CA ASP A 344 5.92 12.56 -17.06
C ASP A 344 6.83 12.29 -15.87
N LEU A 345 6.28 11.65 -14.82
CA LEU A 345 7.04 11.22 -13.64
C LEU A 345 7.87 9.96 -13.93
N ILE A 346 7.25 8.93 -14.50
CA ILE A 346 7.87 7.61 -14.74
C ILE A 346 8.87 7.67 -15.90
N ARG A 347 8.58 8.47 -16.95
CA ARG A 347 9.41 8.66 -18.15
C ARG A 347 9.86 7.37 -18.83
N LYS A 348 9.14 6.28 -18.60
CA LYS A 348 9.35 4.96 -19.19
C LYS A 348 8.04 4.54 -19.85
N PRO A 349 8.03 4.24 -21.16
CA PRO A 349 6.85 3.71 -21.83
C PRO A 349 6.34 2.43 -21.16
N LEU A 350 5.01 2.23 -21.10
CA LEU A 350 4.41 1.05 -20.47
C LEU A 350 4.91 -0.26 -21.10
N ASN A 351 5.07 -0.31 -22.42
CA ASN A 351 5.60 -1.48 -23.11
C ASN A 351 7.08 -1.78 -22.79
N GLU A 352 7.77 -0.88 -22.08
CA GLU A 352 9.13 -1.10 -21.62
C GLU A 352 9.22 -1.66 -20.20
N LEU A 353 8.11 -1.69 -19.46
CA LEU A 353 8.03 -2.29 -18.12
C LEU A 353 8.38 -3.78 -18.18
N GLU A 354 9.15 -4.26 -17.21
CA GLU A 354 9.61 -5.64 -17.16
C GLU A 354 8.46 -6.62 -16.94
N SER A 355 7.53 -6.24 -16.04
CA SER A 355 6.27 -6.95 -15.79
C SER A 355 5.41 -7.12 -17.06
N ILE A 356 5.46 -6.15 -17.98
CA ILE A 356 4.74 -6.20 -19.26
C ILE A 356 5.53 -6.99 -20.32
N LYS A 357 6.85 -6.78 -20.42
CA LYS A 357 7.72 -7.49 -21.38
C LYS A 357 7.77 -8.99 -21.13
N ASN A 358 7.74 -9.39 -19.86
CA ASN A 358 7.85 -10.77 -19.43
C ASN A 358 6.47 -11.38 -19.12
N TRP A 359 5.38 -10.79 -19.62
CA TRP A 359 4.03 -11.28 -19.37
C TRP A 359 3.82 -12.66 -19.99
N VAL A 360 3.47 -13.63 -19.16
CA VAL A 360 3.11 -15.00 -19.55
C VAL A 360 1.64 -15.23 -19.20
N GLU A 361 0.82 -15.55 -20.21
CA GLU A 361 -0.63 -15.74 -20.04
C GLU A 361 -0.90 -16.86 -19.02
N LYS A 362 -1.72 -16.56 -18.00
CA LYS A 362 -2.09 -17.44 -16.86
C LYS A 362 -1.03 -17.65 -15.78
N GLU A 363 0.21 -17.20 -15.98
CA GLU A 363 1.27 -17.26 -14.97
C GLU A 363 1.56 -15.89 -14.35
N SER A 364 1.48 -14.83 -15.15
CA SER A 364 1.68 -13.47 -14.66
C SER A 364 0.46 -12.91 -13.95
N GLU A 365 0.71 -12.12 -12.92
CA GLU A 365 -0.31 -11.42 -12.12
C GLU A 365 -0.32 -9.93 -12.48
N SER A 366 -1.51 -9.35 -12.60
CA SER A 366 -1.72 -7.92 -12.91
C SER A 366 -1.13 -7.02 -11.82
N ILE A 367 -1.12 -7.50 -10.58
CA ILE A 367 -0.52 -6.80 -9.43
C ILE A 367 0.99 -6.56 -9.61
N SER A 368 1.69 -7.41 -10.36
CA SER A 368 3.12 -7.21 -10.65
C SER A 368 3.39 -5.92 -11.42
N ILE A 369 2.48 -5.55 -12.33
CA ILE A 369 2.58 -4.30 -13.08
C ILE A 369 2.36 -3.10 -12.15
N LEU A 370 1.39 -3.20 -11.23
CA LEU A 370 1.15 -2.17 -10.22
C LEU A 370 2.35 -1.98 -9.31
N ARG A 371 3.00 -3.06 -8.86
CA ARG A 371 4.22 -3.01 -8.05
C ARG A 371 5.38 -2.33 -8.79
N GLU A 372 5.62 -2.66 -10.06
CA GLU A 372 6.68 -2.00 -10.84
C GLU A 372 6.38 -0.50 -11.04
N VAL A 373 5.13 -0.16 -11.38
CA VAL A 373 4.71 1.24 -11.52
C VAL A 373 4.84 1.99 -10.19
N SER A 374 4.36 1.42 -9.08
CA SER A 374 4.46 2.01 -7.74
C SER A 374 5.92 2.25 -7.36
N TRP A 375 6.80 1.27 -7.59
CA TRP A 375 8.23 1.42 -7.32
C TRP A 375 8.87 2.55 -8.14
N LEU A 376 8.53 2.68 -9.44
CA LEU A 376 9.02 3.78 -10.27
C LEU A 376 8.56 5.15 -9.74
N ILE A 377 7.28 5.26 -9.36
CA ILE A 377 6.72 6.48 -8.78
C ILE A 377 7.42 6.81 -7.46
N ASP A 378 7.57 5.84 -6.55
CA ASP A 378 8.23 6.03 -5.26
C ASP A 378 9.68 6.47 -5.42
N LYS A 379 10.41 5.81 -6.32
CA LYS A 379 11.79 6.17 -6.65
C LYS A 379 11.90 7.61 -7.13
N HIS A 380 11.09 8.01 -8.11
CA HIS A 380 11.14 9.38 -8.63
C HIS A 380 10.64 10.41 -7.61
N SER A 381 9.61 10.08 -6.84
CA SER A 381 9.10 10.93 -5.77
C SER A 381 10.15 11.16 -4.69
N ARG A 382 10.87 10.12 -4.29
CA ARG A 382 11.95 10.20 -3.31
C ARG A 382 13.10 11.05 -3.81
N ILE A 383 13.58 10.81 -5.04
CA ILE A 383 14.66 11.63 -5.61
C ILE A 383 14.25 13.11 -5.63
N ASN A 384 13.05 13.44 -6.11
CA ASN A 384 12.59 14.82 -6.14
C ASN A 384 12.53 15.45 -4.75
N PHE A 385 11.97 14.73 -3.76
CA PHE A 385 11.92 15.19 -2.37
C PHE A 385 13.32 15.47 -1.81
N GLU A 386 14.27 14.55 -2.02
CA GLU A 386 15.63 14.72 -1.51
C GLU A 386 16.38 15.85 -2.22
N ILE A 387 16.18 16.05 -3.52
CA ILE A 387 16.74 17.19 -4.26
C ILE A 387 16.18 18.51 -3.75
N ASP A 388 14.88 18.58 -3.48
CA ASP A 388 14.24 19.79 -2.96
C ASP A 388 14.76 20.10 -1.54
N LEU A 389 14.93 19.09 -0.68
CA LEU A 389 15.57 19.26 0.63
C LEU A 389 17.02 19.78 0.50
N LEU A 390 17.78 19.27 -0.45
CA LEU A 390 19.15 19.75 -0.70
C LEU A 390 19.18 21.19 -1.23
N ARG A 391 18.22 21.61 -2.05
CA ARG A 391 18.11 22.98 -2.57
C ARG A 391 17.92 24.02 -1.48
N GLU A 392 17.30 23.64 -0.36
CA GLU A 392 17.16 24.53 0.81
C GLU A 392 18.52 24.80 1.48
N HIS A 393 19.45 23.85 1.41
CA HIS A 393 20.75 23.94 2.07
C HIS A 393 21.88 24.41 1.14
N TYR A 394 21.81 24.11 -0.16
CA TYR A 394 22.86 24.37 -1.12
C TYR A 394 22.37 25.28 -2.26
N LYS A 395 23.02 26.44 -2.42
CA LYS A 395 22.63 27.45 -3.44
C LYS A 395 22.90 27.00 -4.88
N ASN A 396 23.96 26.23 -5.09
CA ASN A 396 24.43 25.82 -6.41
C ASN A 396 24.25 24.31 -6.57
N ILE A 397 23.01 23.83 -6.50
CA ILE A 397 22.69 22.44 -6.80
C ILE A 397 21.86 22.37 -8.09
N ASN A 398 22.30 21.54 -9.02
CA ASN A 398 21.61 21.27 -10.28
C ASN A 398 21.41 19.76 -10.45
N TYR A 399 20.18 19.33 -10.69
CA TYR A 399 19.85 17.94 -10.94
C TYR A 399 19.49 17.76 -12.42
N ASP A 400 20.33 17.01 -13.13
CA ASP A 400 20.04 16.58 -14.49
C ASP A 400 19.30 15.23 -14.46
N ILE A 401 18.01 15.29 -14.78
CA ILE A 401 17.12 14.14 -14.76
C ILE A 401 17.48 13.12 -15.85
N LEU A 402 18.04 13.56 -16.99
CA LEU A 402 18.35 12.66 -18.12
C LEU A 402 19.56 11.77 -17.80
N SER A 403 20.59 12.35 -17.20
CA SER A 403 21.78 11.60 -16.76
C SER A 403 21.67 11.06 -15.34
N ASN A 404 20.55 11.34 -14.65
CA ASN A 404 20.33 11.04 -13.24
C ASN A 404 21.52 11.51 -12.36
N THR A 405 22.03 12.70 -12.64
CA THR A 405 23.26 13.23 -12.03
C THR A 405 22.98 14.54 -11.31
N ILE A 406 23.56 14.68 -10.12
CA ILE A 406 23.49 15.89 -9.31
C ILE A 406 24.86 16.58 -9.38
N TYR A 407 24.85 17.86 -9.70
CA TYR A 407 26.01 18.75 -9.63
C TYR A 407 25.82 19.68 -8.44
N VAL A 408 26.85 19.82 -7.61
CA VAL A 408 26.75 20.62 -6.40
C VAL A 408 28.08 21.27 -6.05
N ASP A 409 28.02 22.55 -5.68
CA ASP A 409 29.17 23.28 -5.16
C ASP A 409 29.06 23.39 -3.63
N MET A 410 30.07 22.89 -2.93
CA MET A 410 30.20 22.97 -1.49
C MET A 410 31.41 23.82 -1.12
N LYS A 411 31.19 24.89 -0.36
CA LYS A 411 32.28 25.75 0.13
C LYS A 411 32.85 25.18 1.42
N GLY A 412 34.13 24.84 1.40
CA GLY A 412 34.91 24.50 2.58
C GLY A 412 35.76 25.69 3.01
N LYS A 413 35.50 26.25 4.19
CA LYS A 413 36.38 27.27 4.77
C LYS A 413 37.64 26.61 5.31
N MET A 414 38.78 26.75 4.62
CA MET A 414 40.06 26.38 5.21
C MET A 414 40.66 27.57 5.97
N LYS A 415 41.60 27.31 6.88
CA LYS A 415 42.25 28.37 7.67
C LYS A 415 43.03 29.38 6.80
N SER A 416 43.39 29.00 5.57
CA SER A 416 44.18 29.83 4.66
C SER A 416 43.37 30.47 3.54
N GLU A 417 42.47 29.71 2.92
CA GLU A 417 41.68 30.14 1.76
C GLU A 417 40.33 29.41 1.74
N ASP A 418 39.28 30.07 1.26
CA ASP A 418 37.99 29.43 1.03
C ASP A 418 38.08 28.60 -0.26
N LEU A 419 38.05 27.27 -0.13
CA LEU A 419 38.03 26.37 -1.28
C LEU A 419 36.57 26.01 -1.61
N THR A 420 36.24 26.00 -2.89
CA THR A 420 34.94 25.50 -3.38
C THR A 420 35.17 24.12 -3.98
N PHE A 421 34.45 23.11 -3.49
CA PHE A 421 34.46 21.75 -4.00
C PHE A 421 33.21 21.51 -4.84
N GLU A 422 33.40 21.17 -6.10
CA GLU A 422 32.41 20.78 -7.08
C GLU A 422 32.32 19.26 -7.10
N PHE A 423 31.14 18.74 -6.79
CA PHE A 423 30.86 17.31 -6.82
C PHE A 423 29.88 16.99 -7.95
N LYS A 424 30.16 15.88 -8.63
CA LYS A 424 29.24 15.18 -9.52
C LYS A 424 28.81 13.88 -8.84
N ILE A 425 27.52 13.77 -8.53
CA ILE A 425 26.94 12.60 -7.89
C ILE A 425 26.05 11.88 -8.92
N GLU A 426 26.47 10.69 -9.34
CA GLU A 426 25.74 9.86 -10.30
C GLU A 426 24.80 8.92 -9.52
N LEU A 427 23.49 9.09 -9.68
CA LEU A 427 22.49 8.22 -9.05
C LEU A 427 22.32 6.94 -9.89
N PRO A 428 22.56 5.74 -9.33
CA PRO A 428 22.41 4.49 -10.08
C PRO A 428 20.95 4.24 -10.48
N LYS A 429 20.75 3.35 -11.45
CA LYS A 429 19.41 2.93 -11.90
C LYS A 429 18.57 2.34 -10.76
N ASP A 430 19.21 1.69 -9.80
CA ASP A 430 18.51 1.05 -8.69
C ASP A 430 18.55 1.90 -7.41
N TYR A 431 18.91 3.19 -7.50
CA TYR A 431 18.79 4.11 -6.36
C TYR A 431 17.34 4.09 -5.82
N PRO A 432 17.11 4.01 -4.50
CA PRO A 432 18.07 4.12 -3.38
C PRO A 432 18.71 2.80 -2.93
N MET A 433 18.39 1.67 -3.57
CA MET A 433 18.96 0.35 -3.21
C MET A 433 20.47 0.30 -3.42
N MET A 434 20.95 1.00 -4.44
CA MET A 434 22.37 1.20 -4.68
C MET A 434 22.80 2.62 -4.32
N MET A 435 23.99 2.74 -3.75
CA MET A 435 24.55 4.03 -3.36
C MET A 435 24.89 4.90 -4.59
N PRO A 436 24.68 6.24 -4.51
CA PRO A 436 25.21 7.18 -5.47
C PRO A 436 26.74 7.13 -5.60
N LYS A 437 27.25 7.28 -6.81
CA LYS A 437 28.69 7.40 -7.06
C LYS A 437 29.11 8.87 -6.99
N ILE A 438 30.08 9.18 -6.13
CA ILE A 438 30.56 10.54 -5.88
C ILE A 438 31.85 10.76 -6.66
N ILE A 439 31.94 11.86 -7.40
CA ILE A 439 33.12 12.26 -8.16
C ILE A 439 33.45 13.72 -7.83
N VAL A 440 34.67 13.99 -7.37
CA VAL A 440 35.18 15.36 -7.20
C VAL A 440 35.63 15.90 -8.56
N VAL A 441 34.95 16.94 -9.04
CA VAL A 441 35.15 17.48 -10.40
C VAL A 441 36.30 18.49 -10.46
N ASN A 442 36.62 19.18 -9.36
CA ASN A 442 37.67 20.19 -9.35
C ASN A 442 38.97 19.71 -9.98
N GLU A 443 39.50 20.59 -10.83
CA GLU A 443 40.92 20.68 -11.13
C GLU A 443 41.53 21.60 -10.07
N PHE A 444 42.49 21.08 -9.30
CA PHE A 444 43.21 21.91 -8.34
C PHE A 444 44.57 22.27 -8.93
N ASP A 445 44.88 23.56 -9.00
CA ASP A 445 46.14 24.07 -9.57
C ASP A 445 47.39 23.71 -8.74
N ILE A 446 47.20 23.22 -7.50
CA ILE A 446 48.27 22.99 -6.53
C ILE A 446 48.32 21.50 -6.16
N GLU A 447 49.50 20.90 -6.29
CA GLU A 447 49.79 19.48 -5.97
C GLU A 447 49.34 19.08 -4.55
N SER A 448 49.38 19.99 -3.58
CA SER A 448 48.88 19.74 -2.21
C SER A 448 47.37 19.52 -2.12
N HIS A 449 46.59 20.04 -3.07
CA HIS A 449 45.14 19.83 -3.13
C HIS A 449 44.77 18.51 -3.82
N GLU A 450 45.67 17.92 -4.62
CA GLU A 450 45.47 16.59 -5.19
C GLU A 450 45.46 15.51 -4.10
N LYS A 451 46.29 15.67 -3.06
CA LYS A 451 46.23 14.83 -1.86
C LYS A 451 44.86 14.90 -1.16
N ILE A 452 44.28 16.10 -1.03
CA ILE A 452 42.95 16.31 -0.45
C ILE A 452 41.88 15.57 -1.26
N LYS A 453 41.98 15.61 -2.60
CA LYS A 453 41.08 14.86 -3.49
C LYS A 453 41.17 13.35 -3.27
N ASN A 454 42.39 12.82 -3.15
CA ASN A 454 42.62 11.39 -2.90
C ASN A 454 42.13 10.97 -1.51
N ASP A 455 42.38 11.78 -0.48
CA ASP A 455 41.93 11.53 0.89
C ASP A 455 40.39 11.55 0.97
N LEU A 456 39.73 12.52 0.30
CA LEU A 456 38.27 12.55 0.18
C LEU A 456 37.73 11.30 -0.52
N ASN A 457 38.29 10.95 -1.69
CA ASN A 457 37.87 9.76 -2.44
C ASN A 457 38.06 8.45 -1.64
N ALA A 458 39.15 8.34 -0.89
CA ALA A 458 39.39 7.21 0.00
C ALA A 458 38.36 7.16 1.13
N SER A 459 38.03 8.32 1.72
CA SER A 459 37.07 8.40 2.82
C SER A 459 35.63 8.02 2.43
N PHE A 460 35.26 8.14 1.16
CA PHE A 460 33.97 7.68 0.66
C PHE A 460 33.87 6.15 0.60
N LYS A 461 35.00 5.42 0.62
CA LYS A 461 35.00 3.95 0.62
C LYS A 461 34.36 3.35 1.86
N ASP A 462 34.63 3.93 3.01
CA ASP A 462 34.06 3.44 4.27
C ASP A 462 32.54 3.57 4.25
N PHE A 463 32.03 4.65 3.69
CA PHE A 463 30.59 4.88 3.57
C PHE A 463 29.91 4.01 2.52
N TYR A 464 30.61 3.61 1.45
CA TYR A 464 30.06 2.64 0.49
C TYR A 464 29.64 1.33 1.18
N ASN A 465 30.31 0.95 2.27
CA ASN A 465 30.00 -0.28 3.00
C ASN A 465 28.79 -0.14 3.94
N ASP A 466 28.48 1.08 4.39
CA ASP A 466 27.41 1.35 5.35
C ASP A 466 26.10 1.81 4.69
N TRP A 467 26.09 2.02 3.36
CA TRP A 467 24.89 2.47 2.65
C TRP A 467 23.75 1.44 2.75
N THR A 468 22.57 1.95 3.04
CA THR A 468 21.32 1.18 3.05
C THR A 468 20.24 1.96 2.32
N PRO A 469 19.17 1.31 1.83
CA PRO A 469 18.07 1.99 1.17
C PRO A 469 17.37 3.04 2.05
N ASN A 470 17.62 3.08 3.36
CA ASN A 470 17.02 4.06 4.27
C ASN A 470 17.82 5.37 4.37
N HIS A 471 19.01 5.45 3.77
CA HIS A 471 19.81 6.67 3.77
C HIS A 471 19.34 7.66 2.71
N TYR A 472 19.34 8.95 3.06
CA TYR A 472 19.02 10.03 2.14
C TYR A 472 20.30 10.67 1.59
N LEU A 473 20.17 11.38 0.48
CA LEU A 473 21.22 12.22 -0.06
C LEU A 473 21.66 13.26 0.97
N VAL A 474 20.76 13.81 1.80
CA VAL A 474 21.19 14.75 2.85
C VAL A 474 22.20 14.12 3.83
N ASP A 475 22.07 12.83 4.14
CA ASP A 475 23.03 12.10 4.99
C ASP A 475 24.40 12.00 4.29
N LEU A 476 24.37 11.67 3.00
CA LEU A 476 25.57 11.64 2.15
C LEU A 476 26.26 13.01 2.14
N PHE A 477 25.51 14.09 1.94
CA PHE A 477 26.03 15.45 1.90
C PHE A 477 26.57 15.94 3.25
N ASN A 478 25.89 15.60 4.35
CA ASN A 478 26.37 15.89 5.70
C ASN A 478 27.71 15.20 5.97
N MET A 479 27.86 13.96 5.48
CA MET A 479 29.11 13.24 5.57
C MET A 479 30.20 13.87 4.69
N ILE A 480 29.91 14.22 3.43
CA ILE A 480 30.87 14.93 2.57
C ILE A 480 31.35 16.21 3.26
N SER A 481 30.43 17.01 3.82
CA SER A 481 30.75 18.23 4.57
C SER A 481 31.66 17.95 5.77
N LYS A 482 31.33 16.92 6.57
CA LYS A 482 32.16 16.48 7.69
C LYS A 482 33.57 16.06 7.25
N LYS A 483 33.69 15.34 6.13
CA LYS A 483 34.99 14.91 5.58
C LYS A 483 35.81 16.07 5.02
N ILE A 484 35.20 17.01 4.31
CA ILE A 484 35.86 18.27 3.91
C ILE A 484 36.40 18.97 5.15
N PHE A 485 35.60 19.07 6.22
CA PHE A 485 36.02 19.69 7.46
C PHE A 485 37.18 18.92 8.12
N GLU A 486 37.10 17.60 8.26
CA GLU A 486 38.17 16.76 8.82
C GLU A 486 39.49 16.94 8.07
N VAL A 487 39.46 16.85 6.74
CA VAL A 487 40.66 17.03 5.90
C VAL A 487 41.18 18.47 6.01
N SER A 488 40.30 19.48 6.05
CA SER A 488 40.68 20.89 6.21
C SER A 488 41.37 21.19 7.56
N VAL A 489 40.96 20.51 8.63
CA VAL A 489 41.54 20.68 9.97
C VAL A 489 42.92 20.02 10.05
N VAL A 490 43.13 18.93 9.30
CA VAL A 490 44.43 18.24 9.20
C VAL A 490 45.42 19.05 8.35
N SER A 491 44.97 19.69 7.28
CA SER A 491 45.80 20.54 6.39
C SER A 491 46.05 21.97 6.91
N CYS A 492 46.39 22.13 8.20
CA CYS A 492 46.74 23.44 8.74
C CYS A 492 47.99 24.00 8.03
N VAL A 493 47.85 25.12 7.30
CA VAL A 493 48.94 25.78 6.53
C VAL A 493 50.16 26.15 7.38
N ILE A 494 49.97 26.32 8.69
CA ILE A 494 51.06 26.51 9.66
C ILE A 494 52.02 25.32 9.65
N CYS A 495 51.55 24.09 9.42
CA CYS A 495 52.38 22.88 9.45
C CYS A 495 53.10 22.59 8.12
N HIS A 496 52.57 23.06 6.98
CA HIS A 496 53.16 22.75 5.67
C HIS A 496 54.10 23.83 5.12
N LYS A 497 53.90 25.11 5.48
CA LYS A 497 54.73 26.22 4.98
C LYS A 497 55.80 26.71 5.96
N ILE A 498 55.67 26.40 7.25
CA ILE A 498 56.68 26.82 8.22
C ILE A 498 57.79 25.77 8.21
N GLU A 499 58.99 26.21 7.85
CA GLU A 499 60.22 25.48 8.08
C GLU A 499 60.56 25.63 9.56
N CYS A 500 60.95 24.54 10.21
CA CYS A 500 61.49 24.61 11.56
C CYS A 500 62.68 25.58 11.56
N PRO A 501 62.67 26.65 12.37
CA PRO A 501 63.75 27.65 12.35
C PRO A 501 65.11 27.10 12.76
N GLU A 502 65.16 25.92 13.41
CA GLU A 502 66.40 25.27 13.83
C GLU A 502 66.97 24.29 12.80
N CYS A 503 66.12 23.58 12.05
CA CYS A 503 66.58 22.55 11.10
C CYS A 503 66.17 22.78 9.65
N ASN A 504 65.41 23.84 9.36
CA ASN A 504 64.90 24.22 8.04
C ASN A 504 64.06 23.15 7.32
N VAL A 505 63.63 22.09 8.03
CA VAL A 505 62.73 21.06 7.52
C VAL A 505 61.28 21.48 7.73
N ARG A 506 60.40 21.23 6.75
CA ARG A 506 58.96 21.53 6.83
C ARG A 506 58.33 20.79 8.01
N ILE A 507 57.51 21.47 8.81
CA ILE A 507 56.89 20.91 10.03
C ILE A 507 56.06 19.64 9.76
N ALA A 508 55.59 19.42 8.52
CA ALA A 508 54.89 18.22 8.07
C ALA A 508 55.64 17.50 6.93
N GLY A 509 56.92 17.14 7.15
CA GLY A 509 57.70 16.25 6.29
C GLY A 509 57.31 14.77 6.43
N ALA A 510 57.76 13.92 5.50
CA ALA A 510 57.45 12.49 5.49
C ALA A 510 58.11 11.73 6.66
N GLU A 511 57.53 10.60 7.06
CA GLU A 511 57.86 9.75 8.24
C GLU A 511 59.32 9.19 8.32
N GLY A 512 60.25 9.69 7.51
CA GLY A 512 61.67 9.32 7.54
C GLY A 512 62.61 10.34 8.18
N ASP A 513 62.13 11.54 8.53
CA ASP A 513 63.00 12.59 9.09
C ASP A 513 63.19 12.43 10.60
N SER A 514 64.43 12.56 11.07
CA SER A 514 64.91 12.20 12.42
C SER A 514 64.40 13.07 13.58
N CYS A 515 63.37 13.89 13.36
CA CYS A 515 62.95 14.95 14.28
C CYS A 515 61.46 14.92 14.60
N HIS A 516 60.86 13.75 14.85
CA HIS A 516 59.45 13.64 15.24
C HIS A 516 59.23 13.24 16.71
N ILE A 517 58.13 13.72 17.29
CA ILE A 517 57.62 13.33 18.61
C ILE A 517 56.09 13.25 18.53
N GLU A 518 55.51 12.18 19.06
CA GLU A 518 54.05 12.00 19.06
C GLU A 518 53.44 12.48 20.37
N CYS A 519 52.29 13.13 20.29
CA CYS A 519 51.54 13.50 21.49
C CYS A 519 51.02 12.24 22.20
N PRO A 520 51.31 12.04 23.50
CA PRO A 520 50.95 10.82 24.22
C PRO A 520 49.43 10.63 24.46
N TYR A 521 48.60 11.60 24.08
CA TYR A 521 47.15 11.53 24.25
C TYR A 521 46.35 11.47 22.96
N CYS A 522 46.89 12.00 21.85
CA CYS A 522 46.18 12.03 20.58
C CYS A 522 47.01 11.48 19.42
N GLU A 523 48.21 10.96 19.71
CA GLU A 523 49.11 10.24 18.80
C GLU A 523 49.50 11.02 17.54
N ARG A 524 49.21 12.33 17.50
CA ARG A 524 49.61 13.20 16.40
C ARG A 524 51.11 13.46 16.49
N SER A 525 51.81 13.18 15.41
CA SER A 525 53.22 13.49 15.23
C SER A 525 53.44 15.00 15.09
N TYR A 526 54.48 15.50 15.77
CA TYR A 526 55.00 16.85 15.70
C TYR A 526 56.48 16.80 15.35
N HIS A 527 57.02 17.85 14.73
CA HIS A 527 58.45 18.07 14.83
C HIS A 527 58.87 18.35 16.27
N LYS A 528 59.94 17.71 16.73
CA LYS A 528 60.40 17.79 18.13
C LYS A 528 60.61 19.22 18.58
N HIS A 529 61.27 20.06 17.76
CA HIS A 529 61.51 21.48 18.09
C HIS A 529 60.19 22.28 18.20
N CYS A 530 59.24 22.06 17.30
CA CYS A 530 57.94 22.73 17.32
C CYS A 530 57.06 22.26 18.48
N TRP A 531 57.14 20.98 18.82
CA TRP A 531 56.52 20.43 20.02
C TRP A 531 57.11 21.10 21.27
N THR A 532 58.42 21.10 21.45
CA THR A 532 59.09 21.74 22.59
C THR A 532 58.75 23.22 22.68
N GLN A 533 58.72 23.96 21.57
CA GLN A 533 58.34 25.38 21.57
C GLN A 533 56.85 25.57 21.92
N THR A 534 55.96 24.71 21.40
CA THR A 534 54.53 24.75 21.71
C THR A 534 54.27 24.45 23.17
N ILE A 535 54.91 23.42 23.74
CA ILE A 535 54.79 23.07 25.15
C ILE A 535 55.43 24.14 26.04
N LYS A 536 56.58 24.71 25.64
CA LYS A 536 57.20 25.82 26.37
C LYS A 536 56.36 27.09 26.38
N SER A 537 55.64 27.37 25.30
CA SER A 537 54.83 28.60 25.16
C SER A 537 53.44 28.46 25.76
N PHE A 538 52.79 27.31 25.54
CA PHE A 538 51.37 27.09 25.87
C PHE A 538 51.14 26.05 26.97
N GLY A 539 52.14 25.24 27.34
CA GLY A 539 52.03 24.19 28.34
C GLY A 539 51.10 23.02 27.96
N LYS A 540 50.62 22.98 26.71
CA LYS A 540 49.58 22.06 26.24
C LYS A 540 49.82 21.70 24.78
N CYS A 541 49.39 20.49 24.39
CA CYS A 541 49.39 20.06 22.99
C CYS A 541 48.50 20.99 22.15
N GLY A 542 49.00 21.49 21.01
CA GLY A 542 48.27 22.40 20.12
C GLY A 542 47.05 21.80 19.41
N PHE A 543 46.90 20.47 19.42
CA PHE A 543 45.75 19.78 18.81
C PHE A 543 44.71 19.34 19.85
N CYS A 544 45.10 18.55 20.86
CA CYS A 544 44.16 18.02 21.85
C CYS A 544 44.02 18.87 23.12
N LEU A 545 44.82 19.95 23.24
CA LEU A 545 44.83 20.90 24.36
C LEU A 545 45.10 20.28 25.75
N LYS A 546 45.58 19.03 25.79
CA LYS A 546 46.01 18.36 27.03
C LYS A 546 47.47 18.68 27.33
N THR A 547 47.80 18.83 28.61
CA THR A 547 49.18 19.04 29.10
C THR A 547 49.93 17.72 29.07
N PRO A 548 51.02 17.59 28.29
CA PRO A 548 51.77 16.34 28.21
C PRO A 548 52.46 15.99 29.54
N PRO A 549 52.80 14.70 29.76
CA PRO A 549 53.57 14.27 30.91
C PRO A 549 54.95 14.96 30.96
N PRO A 550 55.54 15.14 32.16
CA PRO A 550 56.88 15.74 32.35
C PRO A 550 58.00 15.15 31.47
N SER A 551 57.89 13.88 31.07
CA SER A 551 58.86 13.21 30.19
C SER A 551 58.80 13.64 28.72
N PHE A 552 57.82 14.45 28.33
CA PHE A 552 57.60 14.93 26.96
C PHE A 552 57.80 16.46 26.82
N TYR A 553 58.41 17.14 27.80
CA TYR A 553 58.73 18.58 27.72
C TYR A 553 60.00 18.85 26.92
#